data_AF-A0A4Y2C0T3-F1
#
_entry.id   AF-A0A4Y2C0T3-F1
#
_cell.length_a   1.000
_cell.length_b   1.000
_cell.length_c   1.000
_cell.angle_alpha   90.00
_cell.angle_beta   90.00
_cell.angle_gamma   90.00
#
_symmetry.space_group_name_H-M   'P 1'
#
loop_
_entity.id
_entity.type
_entity.pdbx_description
1 polymer ?
#
loop_
_entity_poly.entity_id
_entity_poly.type
_entity_poly.pdbx_seq_one_letter_code
_entity_poly.pdbx_strand_id
1 'polypeptide(L)'
;MSGRYTGLQARLKEHCKTATYVPCASHTLNLIGNCAAEACTPAVSYFDFIQKVYVFFSSSTRHWNFLQKNLQDSDIKNVKRISDTRWSARADAVAALNLNYKEIQKSLIEIGEHANEKPVYKLEAK
;
A
#
# COMPACT_ATOMS: atom_id res chain seq x y z
N MET A 1 10.04 16.77 -7.65
CA MET A 1 10.15 17.34 -9.03
C MET A 1 10.76 18.75 -9.10
N SER A 2 11.14 19.40 -7.99
CA SER A 2 11.68 20.79 -7.96
C SER A 2 13.21 20.88 -7.95
N GLY A 3 13.92 19.86 -8.43
CA GLY A 3 15.39 19.83 -8.40
C GLY A 3 16.03 20.99 -9.17
N ARG A 4 17.08 21.59 -8.58
CA ARG A 4 17.79 22.76 -9.12
C ARG A 4 18.47 22.49 -10.47
N TYR A 5 18.97 21.28 -10.69
CA TYR A 5 19.80 20.93 -11.85
C TYR A 5 19.05 20.07 -12.87
N THR A 6 18.28 19.08 -12.41
CA THR A 6 17.60 18.10 -13.28
C THR A 6 16.10 18.01 -13.00
N GLY A 7 15.56 18.86 -12.13
CA GLY A 7 14.14 18.89 -11.83
C GLY A 7 13.31 19.49 -12.96
N LEU A 8 11.99 19.26 -12.90
CA LEU A 8 11.03 19.81 -13.85
C LEU A 8 11.16 21.34 -13.93
N GLN A 9 11.33 22.01 -12.80
CA GLN A 9 11.54 23.45 -12.74
C GLN A 9 12.77 23.91 -13.56
N ALA A 10 13.90 23.20 -13.45
CA ALA A 10 15.13 23.55 -14.15
C ALA A 10 14.95 23.40 -15.67
N ARG A 11 14.39 22.27 -16.12
CA ARG A 11 14.12 22.01 -17.54
C ARG A 11 13.12 22.98 -18.15
N LEU A 12 12.12 23.41 -17.37
CA LEU A 12 11.15 24.40 -17.83
C LEU A 12 11.81 25.77 -18.07
N LYS A 13 12.75 26.15 -17.19
CA LYS A 13 13.51 27.40 -17.30
C LYS A 13 14.55 27.40 -18.41
N GLU A 14 15.06 26.24 -18.82
CA GLU A 14 15.92 26.12 -20.01
C GLU A 14 15.19 26.57 -21.29
N HIS A 15 13.90 26.27 -21.39
CA HIS A 15 13.08 26.62 -22.57
C HIS A 15 12.42 28.01 -22.43
N CYS A 16 12.05 28.41 -21.22
CA CYS A 16 11.43 29.71 -20.96
C CYS A 16 11.88 30.27 -19.60
N LYS A 17 12.83 31.22 -19.63
CA LYS A 17 13.44 31.80 -18.42
C LYS A 17 12.44 32.54 -17.52
N THR A 18 11.37 33.07 -18.10
CA THR A 18 10.33 33.85 -17.39
C THR A 18 9.20 32.99 -16.84
N ALA A 19 9.18 31.68 -17.13
CA ALA A 19 8.12 30.80 -16.67
C ALA A 19 8.15 30.63 -15.14
N THR A 20 7.00 30.86 -14.51
CA THR A 20 6.80 30.64 -13.08
C THR A 20 6.51 29.17 -12.81
N TYR A 21 7.28 28.57 -11.92
CA TYR A 21 7.05 27.21 -11.43
C TYR A 21 6.44 27.27 -10.02
N VAL A 22 5.27 26.67 -9.85
CA VAL A 22 4.59 26.56 -8.55
C VAL A 22 4.51 25.08 -8.18
N PRO A 23 5.08 24.63 -7.05
CA PRO A 23 4.94 23.26 -6.62
C PRO A 23 3.49 22.97 -6.23
N CYS A 24 3.00 21.78 -6.57
CA CYS A 24 1.68 21.32 -6.16
C CYS A 24 1.64 21.12 -4.64
N ALA A 25 0.76 21.85 -3.94
CA ALA A 25 0.62 21.76 -2.49
C ALA A 25 0.30 20.33 -2.03
N SER A 26 -0.59 19.61 -2.73
CA SER A 26 -0.92 18.22 -2.43
C SER A 26 0.29 17.29 -2.54
N HIS A 27 1.16 17.51 -3.54
CA HIS A 27 2.38 16.72 -3.70
C HIS A 27 3.40 17.01 -2.59
N THR A 28 3.59 18.29 -2.24
CA THR A 28 4.45 18.69 -1.13
C THR A 28 3.97 18.10 0.20
N LEU A 29 2.67 18.16 0.46
CA LEU A 29 2.09 17.58 1.67
C LEU A 29 2.29 16.07 1.73
N ASN A 30 2.09 15.37 0.61
CA ASN A 30 2.34 13.93 0.53
C ASN A 30 3.82 13.58 0.80
N LEU A 31 4.77 14.38 0.29
CA LEU A 31 6.19 14.17 0.57
C LEU A 31 6.50 14.32 2.07
N ILE A 32 5.96 15.36 2.71
CA ILE A 32 6.14 15.57 4.16
C ILE A 32 5.55 14.40 4.95
N GLY A 33 4.32 13.98 4.61
CA GLY A 33 3.68 12.83 5.24
C GLY A 33 4.47 11.54 5.07
N ASN A 34 5.05 11.32 3.88
CA ASN A 34 5.90 10.16 3.62
C ASN A 34 7.17 10.19 4.47
N CYS A 35 7.88 11.32 4.50
CA CYS A 35 9.05 11.51 5.34
C CYS A 35 8.74 11.28 6.82
N ALA A 36 7.61 11.80 7.32
CA ALA A 36 7.22 11.63 8.72
C ALA A 36 6.92 10.16 9.06
N ALA A 37 6.23 9.43 8.18
CA ALA A 37 5.98 8.01 8.35
C ALA A 37 7.27 7.18 8.28
N GLU A 38 8.18 7.49 7.36
CA GLU A 38 9.46 6.80 7.20
C GLU A 38 10.45 7.07 8.35
N ALA A 39 10.36 8.25 8.98
CA ALA A 39 11.12 8.57 10.18
C ALA A 39 10.59 7.86 11.44
N CYS A 40 9.40 7.25 11.38
CA CYS A 40 8.75 6.60 12.51
C CYS A 40 8.82 5.07 12.36
N THR A 41 9.76 4.44 13.07
CA THR A 41 9.97 2.98 13.00
C THR A 41 8.69 2.16 13.24
N PRO A 42 7.83 2.47 14.23
CA PRO A 42 6.55 1.77 14.38
C PRO A 42 5.62 1.89 13.15
N ALA A 43 5.58 3.07 12.52
CA ALA A 43 4.78 3.29 11.32
C ALA A 43 5.34 2.51 10.13
N VAL A 44 6.67 2.48 9.95
CA VAL A 44 7.33 1.65 8.93
C VAL A 44 6.95 0.18 9.10
N SER A 45 7.12 -0.38 10.31
CA SER A 45 6.75 -1.76 10.61
C SER A 45 5.28 -2.06 10.33
N TYR A 46 4.39 -1.12 10.61
CA TYR A 46 2.96 -1.26 10.35
C TYR A 46 2.64 -1.27 8.85
N PHE A 47 3.24 -0.37 8.06
CA PHE A 47 3.04 -0.36 6.61
C PHE A 47 3.68 -1.57 5.92
N ASP A 48 4.81 -2.05 6.42
CA ASP A 48 5.42 -3.31 5.96
C ASP A 48 4.51 -4.51 6.22
N PHE A 49 3.84 -4.55 7.38
CA PHE A 49 2.84 -5.56 7.67
C PHE A 49 1.67 -5.51 6.68
N ILE A 50 1.09 -4.33 6.43
CA ILE A 50 0.01 -4.17 5.44
C ILE A 50 0.46 -4.65 4.05
N GLN A 51 1.68 -4.28 3.65
CA GLN A 51 2.22 -4.69 2.36
C GLN A 51 2.43 -6.21 2.28
N LYS A 52 2.89 -6.86 3.35
CA LYS A 52 3.01 -8.33 3.43
C LYS A 52 1.65 -9.02 3.28
N VAL A 53 0.61 -8.52 3.94
CA VAL A 53 -0.76 -9.04 3.79
C VAL A 53 -1.20 -8.94 2.33
N TYR A 54 -1.01 -7.79 1.69
CA TYR A 54 -1.34 -7.62 0.27
C TYR A 54 -0.55 -8.59 -0.63
N VAL A 55 0.77 -8.71 -0.44
CA VAL A 55 1.63 -9.60 -1.24
C VAL A 55 1.21 -11.06 -1.07
N PHE A 56 0.93 -11.50 0.15
CA PHE A 56 0.51 -12.87 0.44
C PHE A 56 -0.73 -13.26 -0.36
N PHE A 57 -1.79 -12.45 -0.32
CA PHE A 57 -3.02 -12.74 -1.06
C PHE A 57 -2.87 -12.55 -2.57
N SER A 58 -2.12 -11.54 -3.03
CA SER A 58 -1.96 -11.25 -4.47
C SER A 58 -0.98 -12.20 -5.17
N SER A 59 -0.12 -12.91 -4.43
CA SER A 59 0.84 -13.87 -4.98
C SER A 59 0.21 -15.15 -5.53
N SER A 60 -1.04 -15.46 -5.16
CA SER A 60 -1.70 -16.72 -5.49
C SER A 60 -3.19 -16.50 -5.74
N THR A 61 -3.66 -16.89 -6.93
CA THR A 61 -5.10 -16.88 -7.25
C THR A 61 -5.91 -17.70 -6.25
N ARG A 62 -5.34 -18.76 -5.68
CA ARG A 62 -5.99 -19.55 -4.64
C ARG A 62 -6.17 -18.76 -3.36
N HIS A 63 -5.12 -18.10 -2.85
CA HIS A 63 -5.21 -17.26 -1.65
C HIS A 63 -6.21 -16.11 -1.88
N TRP A 64 -6.17 -15.51 -3.06
CA TRP A 64 -7.12 -14.48 -3.46
C TRP A 64 -8.56 -14.99 -3.40
N ASN A 65 -8.84 -16.21 -3.88
CA ASN A 65 -10.18 -16.80 -3.83
C ASN A 65 -10.67 -17.05 -2.40
N PHE A 66 -9.80 -17.47 -1.47
CA PHE A 66 -10.14 -17.57 -0.04
C PHE A 66 -10.55 -16.21 0.52
N LEU A 67 -9.77 -15.18 0.22
CA LEU A 67 -10.08 -13.82 0.63
C LEU A 67 -11.43 -13.36 0.05
N GLN A 68 -11.66 -13.53 -1.26
CA GLN A 68 -12.92 -13.13 -1.90
C GLN A 68 -14.12 -13.85 -1.29
N LYS A 69 -14.00 -15.15 -0.98
CA LYS A 69 -15.06 -15.93 -0.34
C LYS A 69 -15.45 -15.36 1.02
N ASN A 70 -14.49 -14.92 1.82
CA ASN A 70 -14.76 -14.36 3.15
C ASN A 70 -15.20 -12.89 3.10
N LEU A 71 -14.96 -12.18 1.98
CA LEU A 71 -15.39 -10.79 1.79
C LEU A 71 -16.76 -10.65 1.10
N GLN A 72 -17.48 -11.75 0.81
CA GLN A 72 -18.71 -11.71 -0.01
C GLN A 72 -19.81 -10.78 0.53
N ASP A 73 -19.92 -10.64 1.86
CA ASP A 73 -20.93 -9.81 2.51
C ASP A 73 -20.40 -8.40 2.90
N SER A 74 -19.14 -8.08 2.55
CA SER A 74 -18.54 -6.78 2.86
C SER A 74 -18.77 -5.78 1.73
N ASP A 75 -19.32 -4.61 2.07
CA ASP A 75 -19.51 -3.49 1.13
C ASP A 75 -18.19 -2.93 0.56
N ILE A 76 -17.01 -3.26 1.12
CA ILE A 76 -15.79 -2.45 0.93
C ILE A 76 -14.49 -3.24 0.69
N LYS A 77 -13.84 -2.84 -0.41
CA LYS A 77 -12.39 -2.88 -0.77
C LYS A 77 -11.56 -4.06 -0.24
N ASN A 78 -11.21 -4.95 -1.17
CA ASN A 78 -10.06 -5.86 -1.09
C ASN A 78 -8.80 -5.20 -0.52
N VAL A 79 -7.91 -6.03 0.05
CA VAL A 79 -6.55 -5.63 0.46
C VAL A 79 -5.88 -4.78 -0.63
N LYS A 80 -5.28 -3.67 -0.22
CA LYS A 80 -4.66 -2.71 -1.15
C LYS A 80 -3.15 -2.69 -0.96
N ARG A 81 -2.45 -2.50 -2.07
CA ARG A 81 -1.03 -2.25 -2.11
C ARG A 81 -0.73 -0.84 -1.60
N ILE A 82 0.30 -0.67 -0.79
CA ILE A 82 0.87 0.65 -0.54
C ILE A 82 1.63 1.15 -1.80
N SER A 83 1.73 2.46 -1.96
CA SER A 83 2.44 3.06 -3.09
C SER A 83 3.08 4.38 -2.67
N ASP A 84 4.34 4.57 -3.04
CA ASP A 84 5.05 5.82 -2.78
C ASP A 84 4.59 6.95 -3.70
N THR A 85 4.08 6.59 -4.88
CA THR A 85 3.64 7.54 -5.91
C THR A 85 2.18 7.96 -5.78
N ARG A 86 1.32 7.12 -5.20
CA ARG A 86 -0.12 7.41 -5.05
C ARG A 86 -0.41 7.84 -3.62
N TRP A 87 -0.68 9.13 -3.45
CA TRP A 87 -0.82 9.74 -2.13
C TRP A 87 -1.88 9.09 -1.23
N SER A 88 -3.02 8.66 -1.79
CA SER A 88 -4.09 8.02 -1.02
C SER A 88 -3.79 6.56 -0.67
N ALA A 89 -2.77 5.92 -1.27
CA ALA A 89 -2.58 4.48 -1.19
C ALA A 89 -2.36 3.97 0.24
N ARG A 90 -1.62 4.71 1.07
CA ARG A 90 -1.41 4.35 2.49
C ARG A 90 -2.74 4.42 3.26
N ALA A 91 -3.50 5.51 3.08
CA ALA A 91 -4.81 5.67 3.73
C ALA A 91 -5.83 4.62 3.25
N ASP A 92 -5.89 4.36 1.94
CA ASP A 92 -6.75 3.35 1.33
C ASP A 92 -6.41 1.93 1.84
N ALA A 93 -5.13 1.60 2.00
CA ALA A 93 -4.69 0.30 2.49
C ALA A 93 -5.00 0.09 3.97
N VAL A 94 -4.79 1.12 4.80
CA VAL A 94 -5.18 1.10 6.22
C VAL A 94 -6.70 0.96 6.36
N ALA A 95 -7.47 1.72 5.58
CA ALA A 95 -8.93 1.62 5.60
C ALA A 95 -9.41 0.22 5.18
N ALA A 96 -8.84 -0.35 4.11
CA ALA A 96 -9.20 -1.68 3.63
C ALA A 96 -8.88 -2.78 4.65
N LEU A 97 -7.73 -2.68 5.35
CA LEU A 97 -7.38 -3.62 6.41
C LEU A 97 -8.32 -3.48 7.62
N ASN A 98 -8.56 -2.26 8.09
CA ASN A 98 -9.37 -2.02 9.29
C ASN A 98 -10.83 -2.44 9.10
N LEU A 99 -11.40 -2.18 7.92
CA LEU A 99 -12.79 -2.53 7.62
C LEU A 99 -13.01 -4.04 7.50
N ASN A 100 -11.99 -4.78 7.03
CA ASN A 100 -12.09 -6.21 6.74
C ASN A 100 -11.18 -7.07 7.63
N TYR A 101 -10.81 -6.56 8.80
CA TYR A 101 -9.77 -7.19 9.62
C TYR A 101 -10.15 -8.63 10.00
N LYS A 102 -11.41 -8.86 10.37
CA LYS A 102 -11.89 -10.18 10.81
C LYS A 102 -11.91 -11.20 9.67
N GLU A 103 -12.30 -10.75 8.49
CA GLU A 103 -12.45 -11.53 7.27
C GLU A 103 -11.08 -11.89 6.69
N ILE A 104 -10.14 -10.94 6.73
CA ILE A 104 -8.73 -11.16 6.40
C ILE A 104 -8.11 -12.18 7.36
N GLN A 105 -8.29 -11.99 8.67
CA GLN A 105 -7.79 -12.92 9.69
C GLN A 105 -8.36 -14.33 9.49
N LYS A 106 -9.68 -14.44 9.27
CA LYS A 106 -10.34 -15.72 8.99
C LYS A 106 -9.74 -16.40 7.75
N SER A 107 -9.52 -15.64 6.68
CA SER A 107 -8.92 -16.15 5.44
C SER A 107 -7.51 -16.69 5.67
N LEU A 108 -6.70 -16.01 6.47
CA LEU A 108 -5.36 -16.45 6.84
C LEU A 108 -5.39 -17.76 7.64
N ILE A 109 -6.29 -17.87 8.63
CA ILE A 109 -6.47 -19.10 9.42
C ILE A 109 -6.88 -20.27 8.52
N GLU A 110 -7.88 -20.07 7.66
CA GLU A 110 -8.33 -21.10 6.71
C GLU A 110 -7.17 -21.59 5.83
N ILE A 111 -6.37 -20.68 5.27
CA ILE A 111 -5.20 -21.04 4.46
C ILE A 111 -4.14 -21.78 5.30
N GLY A 112 -3.90 -21.34 6.53
CA GLY A 112 -2.95 -21.95 7.46
C GLY A 112 -3.31 -23.39 7.86
N GLU A 113 -4.60 -23.71 7.88
CA GLU A 113 -5.13 -25.03 8.24
C GLU A 113 -5.39 -25.93 7.02
N HIS A 114 -5.40 -25.38 5.81
CA HIS A 114 -5.74 -26.12 4.61
C HIS A 114 -4.74 -27.26 4.32
N ALA A 115 -5.22 -28.51 4.31
CA ALA A 115 -4.39 -29.71 4.18
C ALA A 115 -3.41 -29.68 2.99
N ASN A 116 -3.90 -29.24 1.82
CA ASN A 116 -3.16 -29.26 0.54
C ASN A 116 -2.36 -27.97 0.25
N GLU A 117 -2.17 -27.10 1.24
CA GLU A 117 -1.36 -25.90 1.07
C GLU A 117 0.14 -26.18 1.31
N LYS A 118 1.03 -25.43 0.65
CA LYS A 118 2.47 -25.61 0.86
C LYS A 118 2.85 -25.21 2.29
N PRO A 119 3.78 -25.93 2.96
CA PRO A 119 4.19 -25.60 4.33
C PRO A 119 4.62 -24.15 4.53
N VAL A 120 5.30 -23.57 3.53
CA VAL A 120 5.74 -22.17 3.55
C VAL A 120 4.55 -21.21 3.68
N TYR A 121 3.50 -21.40 2.89
CA TYR A 121 2.31 -20.53 2.94
C TYR A 121 1.47 -20.74 4.20
N LYS A 122 1.49 -21.96 4.79
CA LYS A 122 0.85 -22.18 6.09
C LYS A 122 1.58 -21.45 7.22
N LEU A 123 2.91 -21.36 7.15
CA LEU A 123 3.71 -20.62 8.11
C LEU A 123 3.54 -19.10 7.93
N GLU A 124 3.54 -18.62 6.69
CA GLU A 124 3.35 -17.19 6.40
C GLU A 124 1.94 -16.68 6.72
N ALA A 125 0.94 -17.56 6.75
CA ALA A 125 -0.44 -17.21 7.12
C ALA A 125 -0.68 -17.16 8.64
N LYS A 126 0.23 -17.70 9.46
CA LYS A 126 0.14 -17.71 10.92
C LYS A 126 0.85 -16.50 11.54
#